data_AF-A0A920QN81-F1
#
_entry.id   AF-A0A920QN81-F1
#
_cell.length_a   1.000
_cell.length_b   1.000
_cell.length_c   1.000
_cell.angle_alpha   90.00
_cell.angle_beta   90.00
_cell.angle_gamma   90.00
#
_symmetry.space_group_name_H-M   'P 1'
#
loop_
_entity.id
_entity.type
_entity.pdbx_description
1 polymer ?
#
loop_
_entity_poly.entity_id
_entity_poly.type
_entity_poly.pdbx_seq_one_letter_code
_entity_poly.pdbx_strand_id
1 'polypeptide(L)'
;MDELPDYSDIPVIGLTGTGGAGKSCLMDELVRSFITEFPDKRVAIVSIDPSKRKTGGALFGDRLRMNSIHDQRVYMRSLATRRSNLATSASLDSSVKCFVLPDLI
;
A
#
# COMPACT_ATOMS: atom_id res chain seq x y z
N MET A 1 -27.06 -1.28 7.87
CA MET A 1 -25.94 -0.53 7.28
C MET A 1 -24.93 -0.45 8.39
N ASP A 2 -24.11 -1.50 8.47
CA ASP A 2 -23.25 -1.73 9.62
C ASP A 2 -22.20 -0.63 9.69
N GLU A 3 -22.03 -0.05 10.88
CA GLU A 3 -21.00 0.95 11.13
C GLU A 3 -19.63 0.32 10.82
N LEU A 4 -18.87 1.00 9.97
CA LEU A 4 -17.51 0.57 9.65
C LEU A 4 -16.67 0.57 10.94
N PRO A 5 -15.76 -0.41 11.14
CA PRO A 5 -14.89 -0.44 12.30
C PRO A 5 -14.14 0.89 12.46
N ASP A 6 -14.00 1.38 13.69
CA ASP A 6 -13.17 2.55 13.98
C ASP A 6 -11.72 2.23 13.58
N TYR A 7 -11.23 2.93 12.54
CA TYR A 7 -9.90 2.70 11.97
C TYR A 7 -8.78 3.26 12.86
N SER A 8 -9.13 3.96 13.95
CA SER A 8 -8.19 4.56 14.90
C SER A 8 -7.17 3.58 15.47
N ASP A 9 -7.55 2.30 15.56
CA ASP A 9 -6.77 1.26 16.22
C ASP A 9 -5.85 0.48 15.26
N ILE A 10 -5.88 0.79 13.96
CA ILE A 10 -5.03 0.13 12.96
C ILE A 10 -3.76 0.95 12.76
N PRO A 11 -2.57 0.42 13.09
CA PRO A 11 -1.33 1.15 12.91
C PRO A 11 -1.06 1.45 11.42
N VAL A 12 -0.84 2.73 11.10
CA VAL A 12 -0.46 3.17 9.76
C VAL A 12 1.01 3.60 9.77
N ILE A 13 1.82 2.91 8.98
CA ILE A 13 3.26 3.18 8.87
C ILE A 13 3.53 3.81 7.50
N GLY A 14 4.00 5.06 7.51
CA GLY A 14 4.41 5.77 6.30
C GLY A 14 5.90 5.57 6.02
N LEU A 15 6.24 5.08 4.82
CA LEU A 15 7.64 4.92 4.42
C LEU A 15 7.97 5.78 3.21
N THR A 16 8.95 6.66 3.42
CA THR A 16 9.39 7.65 2.44
C THR A 16 10.91 7.59 2.27
N GLY A 17 11.42 8.22 1.22
CA GLY A 17 12.83 8.20 0.86
C GLY A 17 13.05 8.44 -0.62
N THR A 18 14.28 8.76 -0.99
CA THR A 18 14.65 9.10 -2.38
C THR A 18 14.38 7.95 -3.36
N GLY A 19 14.27 8.28 -4.66
CA GLY A 19 14.13 7.28 -5.72
C GLY A 19 15.34 6.35 -5.73
N GLY A 20 15.10 5.03 -5.76
CA GLY A 20 16.17 4.02 -5.76
C GLY A 20 16.75 3.68 -4.38
N ALA A 21 16.28 4.29 -3.28
CA ALA A 21 16.77 4.00 -1.91
C ALA A 21 16.44 2.59 -1.38
N GLY A 22 15.76 1.74 -2.16
CA GLY A 22 15.42 0.37 -1.76
C GLY A 22 14.14 0.22 -0.94
N LYS A 23 13.27 1.25 -0.87
CA LYS A 23 12.00 1.21 -0.10
C LYS A 23 11.13 -0.01 -0.40
N SER A 24 10.91 -0.33 -1.67
CA SER A 24 10.06 -1.46 -2.09
C SER A 24 10.69 -2.80 -1.72
N CYS A 25 12.03 -2.91 -1.74
CA CYS A 25 12.73 -4.11 -1.29
C CYS A 25 12.67 -4.28 0.23
N LEU A 26 12.83 -3.18 0.98
CA LEU A 26 12.64 -3.19 2.44
C LEU A 26 11.19 -3.56 2.80
N MET A 27 10.21 -3.03 2.07
CA MET A 27 8.79 -3.38 2.27
C MET A 27 8.54 -4.86 2.05
N ASP A 28 9.12 -5.44 1.01
CA ASP A 28 8.96 -6.87 0.71
C ASP A 28 9.41 -7.74 1.89
N GLU A 29 10.62 -7.49 2.40
CA GLU A 29 11.15 -8.23 3.55
C GLU A 29 10.39 -7.97 4.85
N LEU A 30 9.96 -6.73 5.10
CA LEU A 30 9.13 -6.43 6.27
C LEU A 30 7.79 -7.16 6.22
N VAL A 31 7.12 -7.16 5.07
CA VAL A 31 5.86 -7.89 4.88
C VAL A 31 6.08 -9.38 5.07
N ARG A 32 7.14 -9.93 4.47
CA ARG A 32 7.51 -11.35 4.61
C ARG A 32 7.77 -11.75 6.05
N SER A 33 8.52 -10.94 6.79
CA SER A 33 8.80 -11.18 8.21
C SER A 33 7.50 -11.12 9.02
N PHE A 34 6.68 -10.11 8.77
CA PHE A 34 5.43 -9.88 9.50
C PHE A 34 4.42 -11.02 9.31
N ILE A 35 4.19 -11.49 8.08
CA ILE A 35 3.25 -12.59 7.82
C ILE A 35 3.74 -13.93 8.37
N THR A 36 5.07 -14.07 8.55
CA THR A 36 5.70 -15.26 9.14
C THR A 36 5.57 -15.24 10.67
N GLU A 37 5.80 -14.08 11.29
CA GLU A 37 5.74 -13.91 12.74
C GLU A 37 4.30 -13.87 13.28
N PHE A 38 3.37 -13.30 12.50
CA PHE A 38 1.99 -13.09 12.91
C PHE A 38 1.00 -13.81 11.98
N PRO A 39 0.71 -15.10 12.21
CA PRO A 39 -0.11 -15.92 11.30
C PRO A 39 -1.52 -15.37 11.09
N ASP A 40 -2.11 -14.78 12.13
CA ASP A 40 -3.51 -14.31 12.14
C ASP A 40 -3.67 -12.83 11.76
N LYS A 41 -2.58 -12.14 11.38
CA LYS A 41 -2.61 -10.72 11.02
C LYS A 41 -2.61 -10.52 9.51
N ARG A 42 -3.24 -9.43 9.07
CA ARG A 42 -3.33 -9.01 7.66
C ARG A 42 -2.57 -7.71 7.46
N VAL A 43 -2.08 -7.49 6.25
CA VAL A 43 -1.32 -6.28 5.89
C VAL A 43 -1.90 -5.65 4.62
N ALA A 44 -2.04 -4.32 4.63
CA ALA A 44 -2.36 -3.53 3.46
C ALA A 44 -1.16 -2.68 3.04
N ILE A 45 -0.86 -2.68 1.74
CA ILE A 45 0.20 -1.89 1.14
C ILE A 45 -0.42 -0.93 0.13
N VAL A 46 -0.24 0.36 0.35
CA VAL A 46 -0.60 1.40 -0.62
C VAL A 46 0.69 2.03 -1.14
N SER A 47 1.07 1.71 -2.37
CA SER A 47 2.24 2.31 -3.01
C SER A 47 1.83 3.55 -3.81
N ILE A 48 2.66 4.59 -3.75
CA ILE A 48 2.44 5.85 -4.47
C ILE A 48 3.61 6.06 -5.43
N ASP A 49 3.38 5.76 -6.70
CA ASP A 49 4.38 5.93 -7.75
C ASP A 49 4.15 7.25 -8.53
N PRO A 50 5.19 8.07 -8.76
CA PRO A 50 5.06 9.26 -9.59
C PRO A 50 4.77 8.87 -11.04
N SER A 51 3.71 9.44 -11.63
CA SER A 51 3.40 9.19 -13.05
C SER A 51 4.40 9.91 -13.98
N LYS A 52 4.75 9.27 -15.10
CA LYS A 52 5.64 9.90 -16.10
C LYS A 52 4.84 10.96 -16.88
N ARG A 53 5.11 12.24 -16.61
CA ARG A 53 4.44 13.39 -17.26
C ARG A 53 4.44 13.38 -18.79
N LYS A 54 5.45 12.78 -19.44
CA LYS A 54 5.62 12.81 -20.91
C LYS A 54 4.74 11.81 -21.68
N THR A 55 4.39 10.66 -21.10
CA THR A 55 3.67 9.60 -21.81
C THR A 55 2.27 9.33 -21.24
N GLY A 56 1.90 10.00 -20.14
CA GLY A 56 0.61 9.78 -19.46
C GLY A 56 0.51 8.43 -18.73
N GLY A 57 1.51 7.56 -18.87
CA GLY A 57 1.57 6.26 -18.22
C GLY A 57 2.17 6.29 -16.82
N ALA A 58 1.78 5.30 -16.00
CA ALA A 58 2.42 4.98 -14.73
C ALA A 58 3.12 3.62 -14.87
N LEU A 59 4.40 3.57 -14.50
CA LEU A 59 5.08 2.29 -14.29
C LEU A 59 4.96 1.98 -12.79
N PHE A 60 4.15 0.98 -12.44
CA PHE A 60 3.97 0.54 -11.05
C PHE A 60 5.18 -0.29 -10.59
N GLY A 61 6.33 0.39 -10.50
CA GLY A 61 7.63 -0.22 -10.25
C GLY A 61 7.74 -0.83 -8.86
N ASP A 62 6.98 -0.32 -7.89
CA ASP A 62 6.96 -0.87 -6.54
C ASP A 62 6.36 -2.27 -6.52
N ARG A 63 5.23 -2.49 -7.20
CA ARG A 63 4.59 -3.81 -7.28
C ARG A 63 5.48 -4.85 -7.93
N LEU A 64 6.22 -4.48 -8.98
CA LEU A 64 7.12 -5.40 -9.68
C LEU A 64 8.28 -5.89 -8.80
N ARG A 65 8.63 -5.15 -7.74
CA ARG A 65 9.78 -5.46 -6.87
C ARG A 65 9.41 -6.26 -5.63
N MET A 66 8.13 -6.38 -5.29
CA MET A 66 7.68 -7.08 -4.09
C MET A 66 7.17 -8.47 -4.45
N ASN A 67 7.81 -9.51 -3.93
CA ASN A 67 7.42 -10.90 -4.19
C ASN A 67 6.41 -11.43 -3.16
N SER A 68 6.40 -10.85 -1.96
CA SER A 68 5.65 -11.33 -0.80
C SER A 68 4.18 -10.89 -0.81
N ILE A 69 3.76 -10.14 -1.83
CA ILE A 69 2.40 -9.59 -1.98
C ILE A 69 1.38 -10.61 -2.51
N HIS A 70 1.81 -11.84 -2.80
CA HIS A 70 0.94 -12.90 -3.31
C HIS A 70 0.27 -13.74 -2.21
N ASP A 71 0.58 -13.48 -0.93
CA ASP A 71 -0.11 -14.10 0.20
C ASP A 71 -1.54 -13.54 0.33
N GLN A 72 -2.52 -14.40 0.61
CA GLN A 72 -3.94 -14.01 0.74
C GLN A 72 -4.19 -12.99 1.86
N ARG A 73 -3.28 -12.88 2.83
CA ARG A 73 -3.35 -11.92 3.93
C ARG A 73 -2.77 -10.56 3.57
N VAL A 74 -2.23 -10.40 2.36
CA VAL A 74 -1.61 -9.17 1.87
C VAL A 74 -2.46 -8.55 0.78
N TYR A 75 -2.97 -7.35 1.04
CA TYR A 75 -3.62 -6.52 0.04
C TYR A 75 -2.63 -5.47 -0.48
N MET A 76 -2.51 -5.32 -1.81
CA MET A 76 -1.69 -4.27 -2.39
C MET A 76 -2.48 -3.44 -3.41
N ARG A 77 -2.38 -2.11 -3.30
CA ARG A 77 -2.88 -1.16 -4.29
C ARG A 77 -1.79 -0.16 -4.67
N SER A 78 -1.58 0.00 -5.97
CA SER A 78 -0.64 1.00 -6.51
C SER A 78 -1.40 2.21 -7.04
N LEU A 79 -1.03 3.40 -6.59
CA LEU A 79 -1.64 4.67 -6.96
C LEU A 79 -0.65 5.49 -7.79
N ALA A 80 -1.13 6.06 -8.89
CA ALA A 80 -0.35 6.95 -9.75
C ALA A 80 -0.66 8.41 -9.41
N THR A 81 0.36 9.22 -9.15
CA THR A 81 0.15 10.65 -8.84
C THR A 81 0.21 11.49 -10.10
N ARG A 82 -0.90 12.15 -10.48
CA ARG A 82 -0.96 13.11 -11.61
C ARG A 82 -0.52 14.53 -11.20
N ARG A 83 -0.53 14.86 -9.90
CA ARG A 83 -0.02 16.12 -9.32
C ARG A 83 0.76 15.82 -8.04
N SER A 84 1.92 16.45 -7.90
CA SER A 84 2.93 16.16 -6.86
C SER A 84 2.47 16.42 -5.42
N ASN A 85 1.39 17.20 -5.20
CA ASN A 85 1.07 17.74 -3.87
C ASN A 85 -0.31 17.32 -3.31
N LEU A 86 -1.09 16.51 -4.04
CA LEU A 86 -2.50 16.19 -3.68
C LEU A 86 -2.78 14.70 -3.49
N ALA A 87 -1.80 13.83 -3.75
CA ALA A 87 -2.04 12.41 -3.89
C ALA A 87 -2.19 11.64 -2.57
N THR A 88 -1.81 12.24 -1.45
CA THR A 88 -1.80 11.57 -0.16
C THR A 88 -3.19 11.58 0.48
N SER A 89 -3.81 12.73 0.75
CA SER A 89 -4.99 12.75 1.64
C SER A 89 -6.25 12.05 1.09
N ALA A 90 -6.68 12.33 -0.14
CA ALA A 90 -7.98 11.84 -0.63
C ALA A 90 -7.98 10.33 -0.99
N SER A 91 -6.88 9.84 -1.55
CA SER A 91 -6.79 8.46 -2.03
C SER A 91 -6.29 7.48 -0.97
N LEU A 92 -5.51 7.93 0.02
CA LEU A 92 -5.09 7.09 1.14
C LEU A 92 -6.29 6.74 2.02
N ASP A 93 -7.10 7.73 2.40
CA ASP A 93 -8.25 7.54 3.27
C ASP A 93 -9.25 6.53 2.69
N SER A 94 -9.51 6.64 1.39
CA SER A 94 -10.35 5.71 0.64
C SER A 94 -9.75 4.30 0.54
N SER A 95 -8.42 4.19 0.41
CA SER A 95 -7.74 2.89 0.27
C SER A 95 -7.65 2.14 1.60
N VAL A 96 -7.44 2.87 2.70
CA VAL A 96 -7.50 2.32 4.06
C VAL A 96 -8.91 1.79 4.35
N LYS A 97 -9.96 2.55 4.02
CA LYS A 97 -11.36 2.11 4.19
C LYS A 97 -11.69 0.81 3.44
N CYS A 98 -11.20 0.64 2.20
CA CYS A 98 -11.42 -0.60 1.44
C CYS A 98 -10.76 -1.82 2.07
N PHE A 99 -9.63 -1.66 2.78
CA PHE A 99 -8.95 -2.79 3.43
C PHE A 99 -9.67 -3.28 4.70
N VAL A 100 -10.35 -2.38 5.38
CA VAL A 100 -11.03 -2.65 6.67
C VAL A 100 -12.42 -3.23 6.48
N LEU A 101 -12.93 -3.26 5.24
CA LEU A 101 -14.14 -3.98 4.88
C LEU A 101 -13.81 -5.46 4.65
N PRO A 102 -14.13 -6.36 5.61
CA PRO A 102 -13.76 -7.77 5.53
C PRO A 102 -14.38 -8.50 4.32
N ASP A 103 -15.45 -7.94 3.74
CA ASP A 103 -16.20 -8.53 2.61
C ASP A 103 -15.73 -8.04 1.23
N LEU A 104 -14.73 -7.15 1.15
CA LEU A 104 -14.31 -6.51 -0.11
C LEU A 104 -13.03 -7.11 -0.72
N ILE A 105 -12.45 -8.15 -0.11
CA ILE A 105 -11.20 -8.80 -0.56
C ILE A 105 -11.40 -10.31 -0.65
#